data_AF-A0A9P6GDV9-F1
#
_entry.id   AF-A0A9P6GDV9-F1
#
_cell.length_a   1.000
_cell.length_b   1.000
_cell.length_c   1.000
_cell.angle_alpha   90.00
_cell.angle_beta   90.00
_cell.angle_gamma   90.00
#
_symmetry.space_group_name_H-M   'P 1'
#
loop_
_entity.id
_entity.type
_entity.pdbx_description
1 polymer ?
#
loop_
_entity_poly.entity_id
_entity_poly.type
_entity_poly.pdbx_seq_one_letter_code
_entity_poly.pdbx_strand_id
1 'polypeptide(L)' 'MSTVGKTALGGDWETISNYKFNITKDMIMLFQGRSCNIKDGGGALIEKLGEKDGLAERHVLPGYQCFVMKAKVKFVTKD' A
#
# COMPACT_ATOMS: atom_id res chain seq x y z
N MET A 1 -17.57 -7.05 8.96
CA MET A 1 -16.71 -6.24 8.06
C MET A 1 -15.28 -6.37 8.53
N SER A 2 -14.33 -6.66 7.65
CA SER A 2 -12.90 -6.74 8.02
C SER A 2 -12.39 -5.36 8.46
N THR A 3 -11.69 -5.32 9.60
CA THR A 3 -10.98 -4.14 10.13
C THR A 3 -9.60 -3.95 9.50
N VAL A 4 -9.11 -4.94 8.75
CA VAL A 4 -7.79 -4.92 8.12
C VAL A 4 -7.69 -3.75 7.16
N GLY A 5 -6.63 -2.97 7.31
CA GLY A 5 -6.32 -1.82 6.48
C GLY A 5 -6.91 -0.50 6.98
N LYS A 6 -7.80 -0.50 7.97
CA LYS A 6 -8.34 0.76 8.53
C LYS A 6 -7.28 1.56 9.25
N THR A 7 -6.39 0.89 10.00
CA THR A 7 -5.29 1.55 10.71
C THR A 7 -4.28 2.10 9.70
N ALA A 8 -3.93 1.29 8.68
CA ALA A 8 -3.05 1.72 7.59
C ALA A 8 -3.57 2.97 6.86
N LEU A 9 -4.85 2.97 6.48
CA LEU A 9 -5.50 4.09 5.80
C LEU A 9 -5.73 5.31 6.71
N GLY A 10 -5.69 5.12 8.03
CA GLY A 10 -5.76 6.18 9.03
C GLY A 10 -4.43 6.90 9.29
N GLY A 11 -3.33 6.47 8.66
CA GLY A 11 -2.00 7.07 8.82
C GLY A 11 -1.06 6.33 9.78
N ASP A 12 -1.54 5.26 10.42
CA ASP A 12 -0.75 4.47 11.35
C ASP A 12 -0.22 3.18 10.72
N TRP A 13 0.91 2.69 11.24
CA TRP A 13 1.49 1.44 10.75
C TRP A 13 0.62 0.24 11.10
N GLU A 14 0.24 -0.54 10.09
CA GLU A 14 -0.48 -1.80 10.25
C GLU A 14 0.32 -2.94 9.62
N THR A 15 0.41 -4.08 10.33
CA THR A 15 0.98 -5.30 9.74
C THR A 15 -0.10 -5.97 8.91
N ILE A 16 0.15 -6.06 7.60
CA ILE A 16 -0.77 -6.61 6.62
C ILE A 16 -0.22 -7.94 6.11
N SER A 17 -1.12 -8.93 6.04
CA SER A 17 -0.87 -10.22 5.41
C SER A 17 -2.00 -10.50 4.43
N ASN A 18 -1.67 -10.57 3.13
CA ASN A 18 -2.58 -10.86 2.02
C ASN A 18 -3.82 -9.94 1.98
N TYR A 19 -3.61 -8.66 1.66
CA TYR A 19 -4.69 -7.69 1.53
C TYR A 19 -4.50 -6.76 0.33
N LYS A 20 -5.61 -6.36 -0.29
CA LYS A 20 -5.64 -5.41 -1.41
C LYS A 20 -6.21 -4.09 -0.96
N PHE A 21 -5.40 -3.04 -0.97
CA PHE A 21 -5.89 -1.67 -0.83
C PHE A 21 -6.31 -1.14 -2.20
N ASN A 22 -7.54 -0.61 -2.29
CA ASN A 22 -7.97 0.18 -3.44
C ASN A 22 -7.81 1.65 -3.06
N ILE A 23 -6.92 2.36 -3.75
CA ILE A 23 -6.57 3.73 -3.43
C ILE A 23 -7.64 4.65 -4.03
N THR A 24 -8.26 5.47 -3.19
CA THR A 24 -9.37 6.36 -3.59
C THR A 24 -9.00 7.84 -3.58
N LYS A 25 -7.85 8.19 -3.00
CA LYS A 25 -7.32 9.55 -2.90
C LYS A 25 -5.83 9.54 -3.23
N ASP A 26 -5.29 10.70 -3.54
CA ASP A 26 -3.84 10.88 -3.64
C ASP A 26 -3.21 10.64 -2.26
N MET A 27 -2.29 9.67 -2.17
CA MET A 27 -1.64 9.28 -0.93
C MET A 27 -0.16 8.95 -1.14
N ILE A 28 0.61 9.09 -0.07
CA ILE A 28 1.92 8.48 0.07
C ILE A 28 1.77 7.16 0.83
N MET A 29 2.16 6.06 0.19
CA MET A 29 2.31 4.76 0.83
C MET A 29 3.72 4.65 1.41
N LEU A 30 3.82 4.33 2.69
CA LEU A 30 5.05 3.84 3.29
C LEU A 30 4.95 2.33 3.46
N PHE A 31 6.03 1.63 3.08
CA PHE A 31 6.10 0.17 3.04
C PHE A 31 7.39 -0.30 3.71
N GLN A 32 7.27 -1.35 4.52
CA GLN A 32 8.42 -2.11 4.99
C GLN A 32 8.04 -3.58 5.09
N GLY A 33 8.63 -4.44 4.27
CA GLY A 33 8.37 -5.86 4.34
C GLY A 33 8.70 -6.64 3.08
N ARG A 34 8.03 -7.77 2.90
CA ARG A 34 8.44 -8.81 1.95
C ARG A 34 7.91 -8.61 0.55
N SER A 35 6.67 -8.19 0.39
CA SER A 35 6.10 -8.04 -0.93
C SER A 35 4.86 -7.14 -0.97
N CYS A 36 4.87 -6.19 -1.91
CA CYS A 36 3.70 -5.48 -2.39
C CYS A 36 3.77 -5.30 -3.91
N ASN A 37 2.67 -5.55 -4.62
CA ASN A 37 2.52 -5.16 -6.02
C ASN A 37 1.64 -3.91 -6.10
N ILE A 38 2.16 -2.86 -6.72
CA ILE A 38 1.42 -1.64 -7.02
C ILE A 38 0.96 -1.72 -8.48
N LYS A 39 -0.34 -1.59 -8.70
CA LYS A 39 -0.96 -1.61 -10.02
C LYS A 39 -1.75 -0.33 -10.26
N ASP A 40 -1.90 0.07 -11.52
CA ASP A 40 -2.79 1.15 -11.90
C ASP A 40 -4.28 0.71 -11.90
N GLY A 41 -5.17 1.63 -12.25
CA GLY A 41 -6.61 1.36 -12.35
C GLY A 41 -7.01 0.39 -13.46
N GLY A 42 -6.15 0.20 -14.46
CA GLY A 42 -6.30 -0.83 -15.51
C GLY A 42 -5.78 -2.20 -15.09
N GLY A 43 -5.13 -2.31 -13.94
CA GLY A 43 -4.51 -3.54 -13.44
C GLY A 43 -3.11 -3.80 -13.98
N ALA A 44 -2.52 -2.87 -14.73
CA ALA A 44 -1.13 -2.97 -15.17
C ALA A 44 -0.20 -2.78 -13.98
N LEU A 45 0.87 -3.57 -13.93
CA LEU A 45 1.86 -3.50 -12.87
C LEU A 45 2.72 -2.23 -13.04
N ILE A 46 2.71 -1.37 -12.03
CA ILE A 46 3.58 -0.21 -11.96
C ILE A 46 4.91 -0.60 -11.32
N GLU A 47 4.84 -1.25 -10.15
CA GLU A 47 6.03 -1.56 -9.36
C GLU A 47 5.82 -2.77 -8.44
N LYS A 48 6.92 -3.44 -8.11
CA LYS A 48 6.98 -4.46 -7.06
C LYS A 48 7.94 -4.00 -5.97
N LEU A 49 7.44 -3.87 -4.75
CA LEU A 49 8.23 -3.65 -3.55
C LEU A 49 8.48 -4.98 -2.84
N GLY A 50 9.63 -5.11 -2.19
CA GLY A 50 9.98 -6.26 -1.36
C GLY A 50 11.12 -5.99 -0.38
N GLU A 51 11.70 -7.07 0.16
CA GLU A 51 12.68 -7.01 1.25
C GLU A 51 13.89 -6.10 0.95
N LYS A 52 14.36 -6.13 -0.30
CA LYS A 52 15.52 -5.33 -0.76
C LYS A 52 15.28 -3.82 -0.74
N ASP A 53 14.01 -3.39 -0.75
CA ASP A 53 13.63 -1.99 -0.78
C ASP A 53 13.65 -1.36 0.63
N GLY A 54 13.82 -2.18 1.68
CA GLY A 54 13.90 -1.71 3.06
C GLY A 54 12.63 -0.95 3.47
N LEU A 55 12.83 0.31 3.91
CA LEU A 55 11.75 1.27 4.08
C LEU A 55 11.57 2.03 2.76
N ALA A 56 10.46 1.78 2.07
CA ALA A 56 10.13 2.41 0.81
C ALA A 56 8.97 3.40 0.97
N GLU A 57 9.04 4.48 0.21
CA GLU A 57 7.98 5.48 0.07
C GLU A 57 7.53 5.54 -1.39
N ARG A 58 6.23 5.45 -1.65
CA ARG A 58 5.66 5.52 -3.00
C ARG A 58 4.42 6.38 -3.05
N HIS A 59 4.37 7.25 -4.06
CA HIS A 59 3.17 8.00 -4.39
C HIS A 59 2.17 7.06 -5.08
N VAL A 60 0.97 6.95 -4.53
CA VAL A 60 -0.10 6.11 -5.06
C VAL A 60 -1.31 6.98 -5.37
N LEU A 61 -1.80 6.89 -6.60
CA LEU A 61 -2.85 7.75 -7.13
C LEU A 61 -4.23 7.10 -6.96
N PRO A 62 -5.32 7.89 -6.99
CA PRO A 62 -6.67 7.35 -7.07
C PRO A 62 -6.80 6.34 -8.21
N GLY A 63 -7.44 5.21 -7.93
CA GLY A 63 -7.59 4.08 -8.85
C GLY A 63 -6.46 3.04 -8.74
N TYR A 64 -5.32 3.35 -8.12
CA TYR A 64 -4.26 2.36 -7.93
C TYR A 64 -4.69 1.25 -6.98
N GLN A 65 -4.06 0.09 -7.13
CA GLN A 65 -4.25 -1.07 -6.26
C GLN A 65 -2.93 -1.48 -5.65
N CYS A 66 -2.85 -1.54 -4.32
CA CYS A 66 -1.68 -2.03 -3.60
C CYS A 66 -1.99 -3.41 -3.02
N PHE A 67 -1.46 -4.46 -3.63
CA PHE A 67 -1.63 -5.84 -3.18
C PHE A 67 -0.47 -6.24 -2.27
N VAL A 68 -0.70 -6.19 -0.97
CA VAL A 68 0.30 -6.45 0.07
C VAL A 68 0.22 -7.91 0.49
N MET A 69 1.29 -8.67 0.25
CA MET A 69 1.36 -10.07 0.66
C MET A 69 1.80 -10.23 2.12
N LYS A 70 2.85 -9.50 2.52
CA LYS A 70 3.34 -9.46 3.90
C LYS A 70 4.22 -8.24 4.13
N ALA A 71 3.73 -7.24 4.84
CA ALA A 71 4.49 -6.03 5.18
C ALA A 71 3.83 -5.24 6.30
N LYS A 72 4.57 -4.31 6.89
CA LYS A 72 3.98 -3.15 7.56
C LYS A 72 3.75 -2.07 6.52
N VAL A 73 2.58 -1.45 6.54
CA VAL A 73 2.22 -0.33 5.65
C VAL A 73 1.48 0.77 6.41
N LYS A 74 1.60 2.00 5.95
CA LYS A 74 0.72 3.12 6.30
C LYS A 74 0.52 4.03 5.09
N PHE A 75 -0.59 4.73 5.05
CA PHE A 75 -0.92 5.68 3.99
C PHE A 75 -1.11 7.07 4.60
N VAL A 76 -0.45 8.06 4.03
CA VAL A 76 -0.59 9.47 4.41
C VAL A 76 -1.28 10.19 3.25
N THR A 77 -2.43 10.81 3.51
CA THR A 77 -3.10 11.65 2.50
C THR A 77 -2.25 12.87 2.22
N LYS A 78 -2.12 13.23 0.94
CA LYS A 78 -1.67 14.57 0.58
C LYS A 78 -2.87 15.51 0.71
N ASP A 79 -2.72 16.57 1.50
CA ASP A 79 -3.67 17.69 1.55
C ASP A 79 -3.70 18.47 0.23
#